data_AF-A0A8X7NWF5-F1
#
_entry.id   AF-A0A8X7NWF5-F1
#
_cell.length_a   1.000
_cell.length_b   1.000
_cell.length_c   1.000
_cell.angle_alpha   90.00
_cell.angle_beta   90.00
_cell.angle_gamma   90.00
#
_symmetry.space_group_name_H-M   'P 1'
#
loop_
_entity.id
_entity.type
_entity.pdbx_description
1 polymer ?
#
loop_
_entity_poly.entity_id
_entity_poly.type
_entity_poly.pdbx_seq_one_letter_code
_entity_poly.pdbx_strand_id
1 'polypeptide(L)'
;MLPHVGVGEFCETKKAYYFGYIIHRLLLCALGRRPEDDRDHYGNKRLDLAGPLLGGLFRMVDVNTEVGVVRDIRLKELRIYTDYGRCSRPLFIVDNQRLLIKKKDFYALQQRESAEEDGWHHLVAKGFIEYIDTEEEETTMISMTINIHPSLILGVCASIIPFPDHNRSPRNTYQCGMGKQAMGIYVTNNQFRMDTLAYVLYYPQKPPVTTRAMEHLHFRQLPAGIYCDNQEDSVIMNQSSIDRGFFRSLFFRSYRDEEKKMGTLVKEDFGRPDRASTMGMRHGSYEKLDDDGLAPPGTRVSGEDVIIGKTTPISQDEAQGQSSRYTRRDHSISLRHSKTGMVDQVLLTTNADGLRFVKVRVRSVRIPQIRDKFSSRHGLKGTVGMTYTQEDMPWTIEGVTPDIIVNPHAIPSRMTIGQLIECIMGKVAAHMGKEGDATPFTDVTVDNISKALHKCGYQMRGFERMYNGHTGRPLTAMIFLGPTYYQRLKHMVDDKIHSRGRGPVQILTRQPAEGRSRDGGLRFGEMERDCMIAHGAANFLKERLFDQSEAYRVHVCETCGLIAIANLKKNSFECRGCKNKTDIVQVHIPYACKLLFQERMSMAIAPRMLTKGLKSAKGRK
;
A
#
# COMPACT_ATOMS: atom_id res chain seq x y z
N MET A 1 -1.61 6.17 67.20
CA MET A 1 -1.18 7.54 67.59
C MET A 1 -0.01 7.99 66.72
N LEU A 2 0.07 9.30 66.41
CA LEU A 2 1.19 9.98 65.73
C LEU A 2 1.76 9.24 64.48
N PRO A 3 1.00 9.12 63.37
CA PRO A 3 1.46 8.42 62.16
C PRO A 3 2.74 9.02 61.55
N HIS A 4 2.90 10.35 61.65
CA HIS A 4 4.04 11.09 61.10
C HIS A 4 5.39 10.82 61.80
N VAL A 5 5.39 10.19 62.98
CA VAL A 5 6.62 9.76 63.68
C VAL A 5 7.09 8.37 63.20
N GLY A 6 6.22 7.62 62.50
CA GLY A 6 6.51 6.30 61.93
C GLY A 6 5.40 5.29 62.18
N VAL A 7 5.18 4.40 61.21
CA VAL A 7 4.09 3.39 61.25
C VAL A 7 4.61 1.96 61.42
N GLY A 8 5.92 1.73 61.32
CA GLY A 8 6.55 0.42 61.52
C GLY A 8 6.71 0.03 63.00
N GLU A 9 7.01 -1.25 63.21
CA GLU A 9 7.40 -1.83 64.50
C GLU A 9 8.66 -1.14 65.07
N PHE A 10 8.85 -1.22 66.39
CA PHE A 10 9.92 -0.54 67.14
C PHE A 10 9.96 1.01 67.07
N CYS A 11 8.97 1.68 66.48
CA CYS A 11 8.86 3.16 66.51
C CYS A 11 8.28 3.72 67.83
N GLU A 12 7.98 2.87 68.81
CA GLU A 12 7.29 3.22 70.06
C GLU A 12 8.11 4.16 70.94
N THR A 13 9.42 3.92 71.07
CA THR A 13 10.33 4.77 71.85
C THR A 13 10.38 6.19 71.28
N LYS A 14 10.41 6.35 69.95
CA LYS A 14 10.37 7.67 69.30
C LYS A 14 9.04 8.38 69.54
N LYS A 15 7.92 7.65 69.53
CA LYS A 15 6.60 8.19 69.89
C LYS A 15 6.53 8.62 71.35
N ALA A 16 7.10 7.84 72.27
CA ALA A 16 7.18 8.18 73.68
C ALA A 16 8.01 9.44 73.94
N TYR A 17 9.20 9.57 73.31
CA TYR A 17 9.99 10.80 73.35
C TYR A 17 9.24 12.01 72.79
N TYR A 18 8.51 11.84 71.68
CA TYR A 18 7.71 12.92 71.08
C TYR A 18 6.54 13.34 71.99
N PHE A 19 5.87 12.39 72.64
CA PHE A 19 4.86 12.69 73.67
C PHE A 19 5.46 13.42 74.87
N GLY A 20 6.59 12.94 75.40
CA GLY A 20 7.32 13.63 76.48
C GLY A 20 7.71 15.05 76.10
N TYR A 21 8.12 15.28 74.84
CA TYR A 21 8.43 16.60 74.30
C TYR A 21 7.20 17.52 74.20
N ILE A 22 6.05 17.01 73.73
CA ILE A 22 4.79 17.76 73.70
C ILE A 22 4.37 18.14 75.12
N ILE A 23 4.35 17.19 76.05
CA ILE A 23 3.97 17.41 77.45
C ILE A 23 4.92 18.42 78.10
N HIS A 24 6.23 18.31 77.86
CA HIS A 24 7.22 19.26 78.37
C HIS A 24 7.00 20.68 77.82
N ARG A 25 6.75 20.84 76.52
CA ARG A 25 6.40 22.16 75.94
C ARG A 25 5.12 22.73 76.52
N LEU A 26 4.09 21.90 76.69
CA LEU A 26 2.79 22.31 77.25
C LEU A 26 2.94 22.74 78.73
N LEU A 27 3.72 22.01 79.52
CA LEU A 27 4.07 22.40 80.90
C LEU A 27 4.90 23.70 80.94
N LEU A 28 5.86 23.90 80.05
CA LEU A 28 6.62 25.15 79.97
C LEU A 28 5.73 26.35 79.63
N CYS A 29 4.71 26.16 78.79
CA CYS A 29 3.71 27.17 78.47
C CYS A 29 2.81 27.47 79.68
N ALA A 30 2.26 26.43 80.33
CA ALA A 30 1.41 26.57 81.51
C ALA A 30 2.13 27.19 82.72
N LEU A 31 3.44 27.01 82.83
CA LEU A 31 4.31 27.62 83.84
C LEU A 31 4.80 29.04 83.46
N GLY A 32 4.30 29.63 82.36
CA GLY A 32 4.68 30.97 81.89
C GLY A 32 6.15 31.10 81.43
N ARG A 33 6.88 29.98 81.29
CA ARG A 33 8.28 29.96 80.86
C ARG A 33 8.46 30.00 79.34
N ARG A 34 7.35 29.91 78.60
CA ARG A 34 7.27 30.04 77.15
C ARG A 34 5.94 30.74 76.81
N PRO A 35 5.92 31.68 75.85
CA PRO A 35 4.65 32.23 75.35
C PRO A 35 3.81 31.17 74.64
N GLU A 36 2.51 31.42 74.53
CA GLU A 36 1.59 30.59 73.76
C GLU A 36 1.94 30.65 72.26
N ASP A 37 2.01 29.50 71.60
CA ASP A 37 2.26 29.42 70.16
C ASP A 37 0.96 29.79 69.41
N ASP A 38 0.99 30.84 68.57
CA ASP A 38 -0.16 31.25 67.75
C ASP A 38 -0.59 30.12 66.79
N ARG A 39 -1.83 29.67 66.96
CA ARG A 39 -2.47 28.59 66.20
C ARG A 39 -2.69 28.97 64.74
N ASP A 40 -2.92 30.24 64.45
CA ASP A 40 -3.20 30.69 63.10
C ASP A 40 -1.98 31.14 62.30
N HIS A 41 -0.83 31.26 62.97
CA HIS A 41 0.46 31.57 62.36
C HIS A 41 0.81 30.61 61.21
N TYR A 42 0.94 31.17 60.00
CA TYR A 42 1.10 30.40 58.76
C TYR A 42 2.33 29.48 58.76
N GLY A 43 3.43 29.89 59.42
CA GLY A 43 4.65 29.08 59.55
C GLY A 43 4.50 27.80 60.36
N ASN A 44 3.45 27.67 61.18
CA ASN A 44 3.15 26.47 61.98
C ASN A 44 2.23 25.48 61.24
N LYS A 45 1.65 25.89 60.09
CA LYS A 45 0.75 25.07 59.29
C LYS A 45 1.54 24.34 58.19
N ARG A 46 1.32 23.04 58.06
CA ARG A 46 1.88 22.26 56.94
C ARG A 46 1.08 22.58 55.68
N LEU A 47 1.65 23.42 54.83
CA LEU A 47 1.05 23.82 53.56
C LEU A 47 1.45 22.82 52.48
N ASP A 48 0.47 22.11 51.94
CA ASP A 48 0.66 21.40 50.68
C ASP A 48 0.64 22.44 49.54
N LEU A 49 1.61 22.34 48.63
CA LEU A 49 1.74 23.28 47.52
C LEU A 49 0.59 23.06 46.51
N ALA A 50 0.25 24.10 45.75
CA ALA A 50 -0.81 24.05 44.74
C ALA A 50 -0.63 22.91 43.72
N GLY A 51 0.62 22.54 43.37
CA GLY A 51 0.91 21.41 42.48
C GLY A 51 0.41 20.05 43.02
N PRO A 52 0.90 19.58 44.18
CA PRO A 52 0.36 18.40 44.86
C PRO A 52 -1.17 18.40 45.06
N LEU A 53 -1.75 19.55 45.40
CA LEU A 53 -3.21 19.67 45.60
C LEU A 53 -3.99 19.54 44.28
N LEU A 54 -3.54 20.21 43.21
CA LEU A 54 -4.10 20.04 41.86
C LEU A 54 -3.96 18.59 41.38
N GLY A 55 -2.77 17.99 41.52
CA GLY A 55 -2.54 16.58 41.19
C GLY A 55 -3.43 15.62 41.98
N GLY A 56 -3.82 15.98 43.21
CA GLY A 56 -4.82 15.25 43.99
C GLY A 56 -6.23 15.34 43.39
N LEU A 57 -6.64 16.52 42.94
CA LEU A 57 -7.95 16.75 42.29
C LEU A 57 -8.05 16.02 40.94
N PHE A 58 -6.99 16.03 40.13
CA PHE A 58 -6.92 15.23 38.89
C PHE A 58 -7.10 13.73 39.16
N ARG A 59 -6.46 13.21 40.22
CA ARG A 59 -6.58 11.80 40.64
C ARG A 59 -7.97 11.40 41.17
N MET A 60 -8.86 12.36 41.44
CA MET A 60 -10.23 12.12 41.90
C MET A 60 -11.29 12.34 40.79
N VAL A 61 -10.87 12.62 39.55
CA VAL A 61 -11.76 12.80 38.38
C VAL A 61 -12.69 14.02 38.47
N ASP A 62 -12.41 15.00 39.33
CA ASP A 62 -13.10 16.31 39.34
C ASP A 62 -12.75 17.18 38.12
N VAL A 63 -11.69 16.82 37.38
CA VAL A 63 -11.27 17.45 36.13
C VAL A 63 -11.19 16.39 35.04
N ASN A 64 -11.64 16.73 33.82
CA ASN A 64 -11.60 15.84 32.67
C ASN A 64 -10.17 15.31 32.41
N THR A 65 -10.05 14.00 32.16
CA THR A 65 -8.80 13.28 31.87
C THR A 65 -8.06 13.76 30.62
N GLU A 66 -8.66 14.66 29.84
CA GLU A 66 -8.08 15.30 28.66
C GLU A 66 -7.34 16.62 28.97
N VAL A 67 -7.43 17.13 30.21
CA VAL A 67 -6.75 18.37 30.61
C VAL A 67 -5.30 18.08 30.96
N GLY A 68 -4.36 18.62 30.18
CA GLY A 68 -2.92 18.49 30.42
C GLY A 68 -2.41 19.60 31.34
N VAL A 69 -1.52 19.28 32.27
CA VAL A 69 -0.93 20.24 33.22
C VAL A 69 0.59 20.10 33.28
N VAL A 70 1.26 21.05 32.64
CA VAL A 70 2.71 21.09 32.53
C VAL A 70 3.27 22.07 33.55
N ARG A 71 4.14 21.58 34.43
CA ARG A 71 4.83 22.39 35.43
C ARG A 71 6.30 22.55 35.08
N ASP A 72 6.64 23.65 34.40
CA ASP A 72 8.04 23.98 34.14
C ASP A 72 8.69 24.50 35.42
N ILE A 73 9.49 23.64 36.06
CA ILE A 73 10.23 23.96 37.29
C ILE A 73 11.32 25.01 37.04
N ARG A 74 11.88 25.10 35.83
CA ARG A 74 12.97 26.02 35.47
C ARG A 74 12.43 27.43 35.24
N LEU A 75 11.34 27.55 34.49
CA LEU A 75 10.66 28.83 34.22
C LEU A 75 9.72 29.25 35.36
N LYS A 76 9.43 28.34 36.31
CA LYS A 76 8.42 28.51 37.38
C LYS A 76 7.02 28.78 36.83
N GLU A 77 6.72 28.19 35.68
CA GLU A 77 5.48 28.37 34.94
C GLU A 77 4.56 27.14 35.15
N LEU A 78 3.25 27.38 35.16
CA LEU A 78 2.24 26.33 35.10
C LEU A 78 1.40 26.56 33.85
N ARG A 79 1.48 25.65 32.89
CA ARG A 79 0.65 25.67 31.67
C ARG A 79 -0.44 24.63 31.79
N ILE A 80 -1.64 25.00 31.37
CA ILE A 80 -2.82 24.14 31.42
C ILE A 80 -3.42 24.11 30.01
N TYR A 81 -3.52 22.91 29.45
CA TYR A 81 -3.98 22.67 28.08
C TYR A 81 -5.34 21.98 28.11
N THR A 82 -6.31 22.56 27.40
CA THR A 82 -7.71 22.12 27.32
C THR A 82 -8.20 22.06 25.86
N ASP A 83 -7.28 22.22 24.91
CA ASP A 83 -7.52 22.14 23.49
C ASP A 83 -7.69 20.70 23.00
N TYR A 84 -8.40 20.56 21.89
CA TYR A 84 -8.73 19.29 21.24
C TYR A 84 -7.63 18.89 20.25
N GLY A 85 -7.45 17.58 20.04
CA GLY A 85 -6.54 17.04 19.02
C GLY A 85 -5.08 16.84 19.46
N ARG A 86 -4.74 17.12 20.72
CA ARG A 86 -3.46 16.68 21.32
C ARG A 86 -3.33 15.16 21.25
N CYS A 87 -2.11 14.70 20.98
CA CYS A 87 -1.76 13.27 21.03
C CYS A 87 -1.30 12.92 22.44
N SER A 88 -2.06 12.09 23.16
CA SER A 88 -1.68 11.58 24.48
C SER A 88 -1.34 10.10 24.45
N ARG A 89 -0.45 9.68 25.36
CA ARG A 89 -0.05 8.28 25.54
C ARG A 89 -0.47 7.81 26.94
N PRO A 90 -1.32 6.77 27.06
CA PRO A 90 -1.66 6.21 28.36
C PRO A 90 -0.46 5.48 28.96
N LEU A 91 -0.20 5.73 30.25
CA LEU A 91 0.90 5.15 31.01
C LEU A 91 0.43 4.77 32.43
N PHE A 92 1.10 3.80 33.05
CA PHE A 92 0.80 3.43 34.44
C PHE A 92 1.43 4.42 35.43
N ILE A 93 0.65 4.84 36.42
CA ILE A 93 1.13 5.74 37.47
C ILE A 93 2.03 4.97 38.45
N VAL A 94 3.20 5.56 38.73
CA VAL A 94 4.18 5.08 39.70
C VAL A 94 4.25 6.08 40.86
N ASP A 95 3.97 5.61 42.07
CA ASP A 95 4.13 6.39 43.31
C ASP A 95 5.25 5.78 44.17
N ASN A 96 6.16 6.61 44.68
CA ASN A 96 7.27 6.18 45.54
C ASN A 96 8.05 4.96 44.98
N GLN A 97 8.38 4.99 43.69
CA GLN A 97 9.05 3.90 42.94
C GLN A 97 8.27 2.57 42.87
N ARG A 98 6.96 2.58 43.13
CA ARG A 98 6.08 1.40 43.06
C ARG A 98 4.90 1.67 42.12
N LEU A 99 4.56 0.68 41.30
CA LEU A 99 3.31 0.69 40.54
C LEU A 99 2.11 0.76 41.48
N LEU A 100 1.14 1.62 41.17
CA LEU A 100 -0.13 1.66 41.90
C LEU A 100 -0.99 0.42 41.60
N ILE A 101 -1.04 0.02 40.32
CA ILE A 101 -1.75 -1.18 39.87
C ILE A 101 -1.05 -2.47 40.32
N LYS A 102 -1.81 -3.46 40.80
CA LYS A 102 -1.29 -4.73 41.34
C LYS A 102 -1.84 -5.92 40.56
N LYS A 103 -1.19 -7.08 40.74
CA LYS A 103 -1.64 -8.35 40.13
C LYS A 103 -3.11 -8.71 40.44
N LYS A 104 -3.63 -8.28 41.59
CA LYS A 104 -5.05 -8.49 41.96
C LYS A 104 -6.00 -7.78 40.99
N ASP A 105 -5.68 -6.56 40.60
CA ASP A 105 -6.49 -5.75 39.68
C ASP A 105 -6.48 -6.36 38.26
N PHE A 106 -5.34 -6.91 37.84
CA PHE A 106 -5.25 -7.70 36.59
C PHE A 106 -6.08 -8.99 36.63
N TYR A 107 -6.15 -9.70 37.76
CA TYR A 107 -7.02 -10.87 37.89
C TYR A 107 -8.50 -10.50 37.87
N ALA A 108 -8.90 -9.38 38.51
CA ALA A 108 -10.26 -8.85 38.42
C ALA A 108 -10.63 -8.51 36.95
N LEU A 109 -9.75 -7.81 36.24
CA LEU A 109 -9.90 -7.51 34.80
C LEU A 109 -10.03 -8.76 33.91
N GLN A 110 -9.39 -9.88 34.28
CA GLN A 110 -9.47 -11.15 33.55
C GLN A 110 -10.73 -11.95 33.88
N GLN A 111 -11.28 -11.81 35.09
CA GLN A 111 -12.44 -12.56 35.58
C GLN A 111 -13.78 -11.83 35.37
N ARG A 112 -13.77 -10.62 34.79
CA ARG A 112 -14.99 -9.83 34.54
C ARG A 112 -15.96 -10.56 33.61
N GLU A 113 -17.24 -10.57 34.00
CA GLU A 113 -18.33 -11.17 33.20
C GLU A 113 -18.85 -10.22 32.12
N SER A 114 -18.83 -8.91 32.39
CA SER A 114 -19.25 -7.83 31.48
C SER A 114 -18.09 -6.89 31.14
N ALA A 115 -18.11 -6.32 29.93
CA ALA A 115 -17.03 -5.46 29.45
C ALA A 115 -17.03 -4.04 30.04
N GLU A 116 -18.16 -3.59 30.58
CA GLU A 116 -18.44 -2.20 30.96
C GLU A 116 -18.12 -1.89 32.44
N GLU A 117 -18.45 -2.79 33.38
CA GLU A 117 -18.35 -2.52 34.83
C GLU A 117 -16.90 -2.48 35.36
N ASP A 118 -16.00 -3.25 34.76
CA ASP A 118 -14.54 -3.20 34.99
C ASP A 118 -13.81 -2.97 33.66
N GLY A 119 -14.17 -1.86 32.99
CA GLY A 119 -13.57 -1.40 31.74
C GLY A 119 -12.26 -0.62 31.92
N TRP A 120 -11.62 -0.28 30.80
CA TRP A 120 -10.45 0.60 30.78
C TRP A 120 -10.72 1.96 31.47
N HIS A 121 -11.92 2.52 31.27
CA HIS A 121 -12.37 3.75 31.93
C HIS A 121 -12.36 3.66 33.45
N HIS A 122 -12.63 2.47 34.03
CA HIS A 122 -12.58 2.28 35.48
C HIS A 122 -11.14 2.31 36.04
N LEU A 123 -10.15 1.85 35.26
CA LEU A 123 -8.72 1.93 35.63
C LEU A 123 -8.20 3.37 35.59
N VAL A 124 -8.67 4.15 34.62
CA VAL A 124 -8.40 5.59 34.54
C VAL A 124 -9.07 6.31 35.72
N ALA A 125 -10.35 6.05 35.99
CA ALA A 125 -11.08 6.67 37.10
C ALA A 125 -10.53 6.29 38.50
N LYS A 126 -9.94 5.10 38.65
CA LYS A 126 -9.21 4.69 39.85
C LYS A 126 -7.81 5.32 40.01
N GLY A 127 -7.35 6.11 39.02
CA GLY A 127 -6.01 6.69 39.03
C GLY A 127 -4.89 5.66 38.89
N PHE A 128 -5.11 4.56 38.15
CA PHE A 128 -4.04 3.61 37.80
C PHE A 128 -3.34 3.96 36.49
N ILE A 129 -4.05 4.64 35.58
CA ILE A 129 -3.59 5.01 34.24
C ILE A 129 -3.77 6.52 34.05
N GLU A 130 -2.74 7.17 33.54
CA GLU A 130 -2.70 8.60 33.24
C GLU A 130 -2.41 8.80 31.74
N TYR A 131 -3.08 9.75 31.10
CA TYR A 131 -2.85 10.10 29.70
C TYR A 131 -1.85 11.25 29.65
N ILE A 132 -0.61 10.96 29.27
CA ILE A 132 0.47 11.97 29.22
C ILE A 132 0.52 12.56 27.81
N ASP A 133 0.40 13.88 27.68
CA ASP A 133 0.56 14.59 26.40
C ASP A 133 2.03 14.90 26.06
N THR A 134 2.27 15.49 24.89
CA THR A 134 3.64 15.75 24.39
C THR A 134 4.40 16.79 25.22
N GLU A 135 3.73 17.74 25.85
CA GLU A 135 4.37 18.77 26.68
C GLU A 135 4.57 18.27 28.12
N GLU A 136 3.69 17.39 28.60
CA GLU A 136 3.87 16.65 29.86
C GLU A 136 5.00 15.62 29.77
N GLU A 137 5.21 14.99 28.60
CA GLU A 137 6.29 14.02 28.38
C GLU A 137 7.69 14.64 28.63
N GLU A 138 7.88 15.94 28.38
CA GLU A 138 9.13 16.67 28.70
C GLU A 138 9.43 16.78 30.22
N THR A 139 8.39 16.69 31.07
CA THR A 139 8.54 16.81 32.53
C THR A 139 8.46 15.48 33.28
N THR A 140 8.01 14.42 32.61
CA THR A 140 7.73 13.12 33.23
C THR A 140 8.85 12.11 33.01
N MET A 141 9.20 11.36 34.07
CA MET A 141 10.28 10.37 34.03
C MET A 141 9.71 8.97 33.81
N ILE A 142 9.89 8.44 32.60
CA ILE A 142 9.21 7.23 32.14
C ILE A 142 10.16 6.02 32.20
N SER A 143 9.76 5.00 32.98
CA SER A 143 10.56 3.78 33.14
C SER A 143 10.34 2.80 31.97
N MET A 144 11.44 2.38 31.33
CA MET A 144 11.39 1.40 30.22
C MET A 144 10.88 0.02 30.63
N THR A 145 11.09 -0.40 31.89
CA THR A 145 10.70 -1.73 32.39
C THR A 145 9.27 -1.80 32.93
N ILE A 146 8.67 -0.65 33.22
CA ILE A 146 7.35 -0.52 33.88
C ILE A 146 6.27 0.02 32.92
N ASN A 147 6.66 0.35 31.67
CA ASN A 147 5.76 0.75 30.61
C ASN A 147 4.78 -0.38 30.21
N ILE A 148 3.59 -0.04 29.70
CA ILE A 148 2.47 -0.96 29.46
C ILE A 148 2.89 -2.16 28.59
N HIS A 149 3.47 -1.90 27.42
CA HIS A 149 4.20 -2.89 26.63
C HIS A 149 5.08 -2.19 25.57
N PRO A 150 6.40 -2.45 25.50
CA PRO A 150 7.29 -1.76 24.55
C PRO A 150 6.89 -1.90 23.06
N SER A 151 6.23 -2.99 22.67
CA SER A 151 5.77 -3.17 21.27
C SER A 151 4.73 -2.14 20.80
N LEU A 152 4.08 -1.40 21.70
CA LEU A 152 3.07 -0.39 21.35
C LEU A 152 3.68 0.85 20.66
N ILE A 153 5.00 0.98 20.63
CA ILE A 153 5.71 1.96 19.79
C ILE A 153 5.50 1.70 18.28
N LEU A 154 5.10 0.48 17.89
CA LEU A 154 4.94 0.08 16.50
C LEU A 154 3.50 0.29 16.01
N GLY A 155 3.35 1.01 14.90
CA GLY A 155 2.08 1.10 14.20
C GLY A 155 1.62 -0.23 13.56
N VAL A 156 0.35 -0.29 13.16
CA VAL A 156 -0.34 -1.49 12.63
C VAL A 156 0.49 -2.27 11.60
N CYS A 157 1.11 -1.60 10.62
CA CYS A 157 1.90 -2.26 9.57
C CYS A 157 3.28 -2.77 10.02
N ALA A 158 3.80 -2.27 11.14
CA ALA A 158 5.06 -2.74 11.73
C ALA A 158 4.81 -3.87 12.74
N SER A 159 3.65 -3.86 13.41
CA SER A 159 3.27 -4.90 14.37
C SER A 159 3.08 -6.30 13.76
N ILE A 160 2.85 -6.39 12.45
CA ILE A 160 2.77 -7.66 11.69
C ILE A 160 4.14 -8.24 11.30
N ILE A 161 5.24 -7.55 11.61
CA ILE A 161 6.62 -8.01 11.36
C ILE A 161 7.05 -8.86 12.56
N PRO A 162 7.53 -10.11 12.37
CA PRO A 162 8.07 -10.91 13.46
C PRO A 162 9.52 -10.48 13.71
N PHE A 163 9.95 -10.43 14.97
CA PHE A 163 11.32 -10.05 15.35
C PHE A 163 11.84 -8.78 14.62
N PRO A 164 11.11 -7.65 14.61
CA PRO A 164 11.51 -6.42 13.90
C PRO A 164 12.76 -5.76 14.50
N ASP A 165 13.03 -6.02 15.78
CA ASP A 165 14.25 -5.69 16.53
C ASP A 165 15.51 -6.37 15.98
N HIS A 166 15.38 -7.54 15.36
CA HIS A 166 16.48 -8.28 14.70
C HIS A 166 16.68 -7.91 13.21
N ASN A 167 15.99 -6.89 12.70
CA ASN A 167 16.10 -6.44 11.30
C ASN A 167 16.69 -5.02 11.21
N ARG A 168 17.45 -4.75 10.14
CA ARG A 168 17.91 -3.39 9.83
C ARG A 168 16.72 -2.47 9.51
N SER A 169 16.55 -1.37 10.24
CA SER A 169 15.45 -0.36 10.11
C SER A 169 14.80 -0.20 8.71
N PRO A 170 15.52 0.13 7.61
CA PRO A 170 14.91 0.28 6.28
C PRO A 170 14.15 -0.96 5.77
N ARG A 171 14.51 -2.17 6.21
CA ARG A 171 13.79 -3.42 5.86
C ARG A 171 12.41 -3.48 6.49
N ASN A 172 12.29 -3.04 7.75
CA ASN A 172 10.99 -2.91 8.41
C ASN A 172 10.14 -1.86 7.69
N THR A 173 10.72 -0.71 7.31
CA THR A 173 10.04 0.33 6.52
C THR A 173 9.56 -0.18 5.15
N TYR A 174 10.38 -0.96 4.44
CA TYR A 174 9.96 -1.60 3.20
C TYR A 174 8.81 -2.57 3.45
N GLN A 175 8.86 -3.41 4.48
CA GLN A 175 7.78 -4.32 4.80
C GLN A 175 6.47 -3.58 5.11
N CYS A 176 6.50 -2.49 5.87
CA CYS A 176 5.32 -1.66 6.13
C CYS A 176 4.66 -1.14 4.85
N GLY A 177 5.44 -0.85 3.81
CA GLY A 177 4.93 -0.47 2.48
C GLY A 177 4.46 -1.66 1.64
N MET A 178 5.05 -2.83 1.83
CA MET A 178 4.80 -4.05 1.04
C MET A 178 3.62 -4.87 1.56
N GLY A 179 3.39 -4.91 2.88
CA GLY A 179 2.18 -5.50 3.48
C GLY A 179 0.88 -4.86 2.97
N LYS A 180 0.89 -3.55 2.67
CA LYS A 180 -0.21 -2.82 2.00
C LYS A 180 -0.44 -3.22 0.53
N GLN A 181 0.41 -4.07 -0.03
CA GLN A 181 0.34 -4.57 -1.41
C GLN A 181 0.07 -6.07 -1.49
N ALA A 182 0.07 -6.77 -0.35
CA ALA A 182 -0.22 -8.19 -0.24
C ALA A 182 -1.66 -8.51 -0.66
N MET A 183 -1.86 -9.69 -1.22
CA MET A 183 -3.15 -10.20 -1.69
C MET A 183 -3.71 -11.19 -0.67
N GLY A 184 -4.98 -11.01 -0.27
CA GLY A 184 -5.64 -11.82 0.76
C GLY A 184 -7.16 -11.73 0.65
N ILE A 185 -7.87 -12.14 1.70
CA ILE A 185 -9.31 -11.82 1.83
C ILE A 185 -9.40 -10.41 2.42
N TYR A 186 -9.93 -9.46 1.66
CA TYR A 186 -10.04 -8.06 2.08
C TYR A 186 -11.32 -7.79 2.89
N VAL A 187 -12.45 -8.36 2.48
CA VAL A 187 -13.73 -8.38 3.21
C VAL A 187 -14.46 -9.69 2.88
N THR A 188 -15.26 -10.23 3.79
CA THR A 188 -16.06 -11.45 3.60
C THR A 188 -17.16 -11.28 2.54
N ASN A 189 -17.82 -10.12 2.48
CA ASN A 189 -18.88 -9.82 1.51
C ASN A 189 -18.40 -9.55 0.07
N ASN A 190 -17.14 -9.89 -0.27
CA ASN A 190 -16.55 -9.69 -1.60
C ASN A 190 -17.39 -10.29 -2.75
N GLN A 191 -18.14 -11.37 -2.48
CA GLN A 191 -19.01 -12.02 -3.45
C GLN A 191 -20.16 -11.12 -3.95
N PHE A 192 -20.72 -10.26 -3.08
CA PHE A 192 -21.77 -9.31 -3.46
C PHE A 192 -21.20 -7.93 -3.80
N ARG A 193 -19.98 -7.63 -3.33
CA ARG A 193 -19.40 -6.30 -3.42
C ARG A 193 -18.87 -6.00 -4.83
N MET A 194 -19.24 -4.83 -5.33
CA MET A 194 -18.90 -4.35 -6.67
C MET A 194 -17.74 -3.35 -6.64
N ASP A 195 -16.53 -3.80 -6.29
CA ASP A 195 -15.32 -2.96 -6.33
C ASP A 195 -14.76 -2.76 -7.75
N THR A 196 -14.04 -1.65 -7.98
CA THR A 196 -13.41 -1.35 -9.29
C THR A 196 -12.34 -2.38 -9.66
N LEU A 197 -11.50 -2.74 -8.69
CA LEU A 197 -10.44 -3.74 -8.78
C LEU A 197 -10.35 -4.42 -7.42
N ALA A 198 -10.36 -5.76 -7.39
CA ALA A 198 -10.11 -6.52 -6.17
C ALA A 198 -9.28 -7.77 -6.47
N TYR A 199 -8.55 -8.22 -5.45
CA TYR A 199 -7.74 -9.43 -5.48
C TYR A 199 -8.13 -10.29 -4.29
N VAL A 200 -8.44 -11.56 -4.52
CA VAL A 200 -8.77 -12.55 -3.48
C VAL A 200 -7.88 -13.76 -3.66
N LEU A 201 -7.21 -14.18 -2.60
CA LEU A 201 -6.37 -15.39 -2.61
C LEU A 201 -7.25 -16.63 -2.42
N TYR A 202 -6.96 -17.74 -3.10
CA TYR A 202 -7.77 -18.97 -3.00
C TYR A 202 -7.65 -19.62 -1.61
N TYR A 203 -6.42 -19.78 -1.13
CA TYR A 203 -6.10 -20.48 0.11
C TYR A 203 -5.17 -19.62 0.99
N PRO A 204 -5.68 -18.54 1.59
CA PRO A 204 -4.92 -17.77 2.58
C PRO A 204 -4.73 -18.60 3.85
N GLN A 205 -3.52 -18.57 4.41
CA GLN A 205 -3.15 -19.38 5.56
C GLN A 205 -2.75 -18.51 6.76
N LYS A 206 -2.85 -19.06 7.96
CA LYS A 206 -2.35 -18.37 9.17
C LYS A 206 -0.81 -18.44 9.19
N PRO A 207 -0.10 -17.34 9.51
CA PRO A 207 1.34 -17.41 9.73
C PRO A 207 1.63 -18.27 10.98
N PRO A 208 2.61 -19.19 10.94
CA PRO A 208 2.95 -20.04 12.10
C PRO A 208 3.64 -19.25 13.22
N VAL A 209 4.22 -18.10 12.88
CA VAL A 209 4.92 -17.19 13.78
C VAL A 209 4.15 -15.86 13.83
N THR A 210 3.46 -15.63 14.94
CA THR A 210 2.53 -14.50 15.16
C THR A 210 3.12 -13.50 16.15
N THR A 211 2.60 -12.28 16.17
CA THR A 211 2.80 -11.34 17.28
C THR A 211 1.47 -11.17 18.00
N ARG A 212 1.48 -10.82 19.29
CA ARG A 212 0.24 -10.60 20.06
C ARG A 212 -0.65 -9.53 19.43
N ALA A 213 -0.04 -8.50 18.84
CA ALA A 213 -0.74 -7.48 18.09
C ALA A 213 -1.53 -8.02 16.87
N MET A 214 -1.06 -9.09 16.21
CA MET A 214 -1.79 -9.73 15.10
C MET A 214 -3.08 -10.42 15.55
N GLU A 215 -3.18 -10.82 16.82
CA GLU A 215 -4.40 -11.40 17.38
C GLU A 215 -5.45 -10.31 17.65
N HIS A 216 -5.03 -9.20 18.27
CA HIS A 216 -5.88 -8.01 18.49
C HIS A 216 -6.33 -7.33 17.19
N LEU A 217 -5.48 -7.32 16.16
CA LEU A 217 -5.82 -6.84 14.81
C LEU A 217 -6.64 -7.85 13.98
N HIS A 218 -6.92 -9.03 14.53
CA HIS A 218 -7.59 -10.16 13.87
C HIS A 218 -6.96 -10.58 12.52
N PHE A 219 -5.68 -10.26 12.29
CA PHE A 219 -4.93 -10.66 11.09
C PHE A 219 -4.83 -12.19 10.98
N ARG A 220 -4.86 -12.89 12.12
CA ARG A 220 -4.97 -14.35 12.20
C ARG A 220 -6.28 -14.90 11.63
N GLN A 221 -7.37 -14.13 11.62
CA GLN A 221 -8.66 -14.54 11.06
C GLN A 221 -8.76 -14.20 9.56
N LEU A 222 -8.15 -13.08 9.13
CA LEU A 222 -8.13 -12.63 7.73
C LEU A 222 -6.69 -12.46 7.19
N PRO A 223 -5.96 -13.57 6.95
CA PRO A 223 -4.60 -13.51 6.46
C PRO A 223 -4.47 -13.16 4.96
N ALA A 224 -3.29 -12.67 4.58
CA ALA A 224 -2.95 -12.17 3.25
C ALA A 224 -1.66 -12.80 2.66
N GLY A 225 -1.50 -14.12 2.81
CA GLY A 225 -0.30 -14.85 2.41
C GLY A 225 -0.45 -16.35 2.58
N ILE A 226 0.60 -17.07 2.22
CA ILE A 226 0.71 -18.53 2.30
C ILE A 226 2.07 -18.87 2.91
N TYR A 227 2.08 -19.95 3.67
CA TYR A 227 3.25 -20.62 4.16
C TYR A 227 4.19 -21.08 3.03
N CYS A 228 5.50 -21.08 3.25
CA CYS A 228 6.48 -21.54 2.26
C CYS A 228 7.83 -21.96 2.88
N ASP A 229 8.43 -23.01 2.33
CA ASP A 229 9.84 -23.39 2.54
C ASP A 229 10.72 -22.76 1.48
N ASN A 230 11.78 -22.05 1.92
CA ASN A 230 11.89 -20.70 1.38
C ASN A 230 13.26 -20.02 1.48
N GLN A 231 13.45 -19.02 0.60
CA GLN A 231 14.69 -18.35 0.26
C GLN A 231 14.45 -17.02 -0.57
N GLU A 232 15.42 -16.46 -1.33
CA GLU A 232 15.47 -15.02 -1.78
C GLU A 232 15.77 -14.65 -3.28
N ASP A 233 15.36 -13.42 -3.68
CA ASP A 233 15.69 -12.53 -4.84
C ASP A 233 15.25 -12.89 -6.28
N SER A 234 15.95 -13.77 -7.00
CA SER A 234 15.39 -14.44 -8.18
C SER A 234 14.81 -15.76 -7.68
N VAL A 235 13.57 -15.71 -7.23
CA VAL A 235 12.94 -16.85 -6.56
C VAL A 235 12.68 -17.95 -7.59
N ILE A 236 13.27 -19.12 -7.36
CA ILE A 236 12.86 -20.35 -8.03
C ILE A 236 11.63 -20.88 -7.30
N MET A 237 10.56 -21.24 -8.00
CA MET A 237 9.36 -21.84 -7.40
C MET A 237 9.13 -23.29 -7.84
N ASN A 238 8.53 -24.09 -6.96
CA ASN A 238 8.03 -25.41 -7.28
C ASN A 238 6.76 -25.32 -8.16
N GLN A 239 6.87 -25.76 -9.41
CA GLN A 239 5.80 -25.79 -10.41
C GLN A 239 4.65 -26.70 -9.95
N SER A 240 4.96 -27.88 -9.41
CA SER A 240 3.94 -28.83 -8.94
C SER A 240 3.11 -28.25 -7.78
N SER A 241 3.70 -27.40 -6.93
CA SER A 241 2.96 -26.66 -5.91
C SER A 241 2.03 -25.60 -6.53
N ILE A 242 2.50 -24.83 -7.53
CA ILE A 242 1.68 -23.88 -8.30
C ILE A 242 0.49 -24.60 -8.98
N ASP A 243 0.72 -25.82 -9.47
CA ASP A 243 -0.28 -26.65 -10.14
C ASP A 243 -1.32 -27.25 -9.17
N ARG A 244 -0.92 -27.53 -7.92
CA ARG A 244 -1.83 -27.89 -6.81
C ARG A 244 -2.65 -26.72 -6.28
N GLY A 245 -2.26 -25.47 -6.54
CA GLY A 245 -3.02 -24.28 -6.16
C GLY A 245 -2.23 -23.18 -5.43
N PHE A 246 -0.93 -23.38 -5.24
CA PHE A 246 -0.07 -22.43 -4.52
C PHE A 246 -0.17 -21.02 -5.10
N PHE A 247 -0.39 -20.05 -4.21
CA PHE A 247 -0.58 -18.62 -4.50
C PHE A 247 -1.60 -18.25 -5.59
N ARG A 248 -2.51 -19.14 -5.99
CA ARG A 248 -3.59 -18.81 -6.95
C ARG A 248 -4.52 -17.74 -6.39
N SER A 249 -4.90 -16.79 -7.24
CA SER A 249 -5.77 -15.67 -6.87
C SER A 249 -6.86 -15.40 -7.91
N LEU A 250 -7.99 -14.88 -7.45
CA LEU A 250 -9.02 -14.27 -8.28
C LEU A 250 -8.72 -12.78 -8.42
N PHE A 251 -8.74 -12.31 -9.67
CA PHE A 251 -8.75 -10.89 -10.00
C PHE A 251 -10.16 -10.49 -10.45
N PHE A 252 -10.78 -9.57 -9.71
CA PHE A 252 -12.06 -8.97 -10.06
C PHE A 252 -11.85 -7.59 -10.66
N ARG A 253 -12.65 -7.27 -11.67
CA ARG A 253 -12.71 -5.94 -12.27
C ARG A 253 -14.16 -5.60 -12.62
N SER A 254 -14.68 -4.50 -12.09
CA SER A 254 -15.97 -3.98 -12.55
C SER A 254 -15.81 -2.95 -13.65
N TYR A 255 -16.77 -2.96 -14.56
CA TYR A 255 -17.03 -1.97 -15.59
C TYR A 255 -18.39 -1.36 -15.30
N ARG A 256 -18.54 -0.05 -15.45
CA ARG A 256 -19.79 0.68 -15.22
C ARG A 256 -20.10 1.59 -16.40
N ASP A 257 -21.39 1.74 -16.71
CA ASP A 257 -21.91 2.74 -17.62
C ASP A 257 -23.30 3.19 -17.14
N GLU A 258 -23.75 4.33 -17.63
CA GLU A 258 -25.03 4.95 -17.29
C GLU A 258 -25.66 5.60 -18.52
N GLU A 259 -26.98 5.55 -18.66
CA GLU A 259 -27.69 6.33 -19.69
C GLU A 259 -27.51 7.83 -19.43
N LYS A 260 -27.33 8.64 -20.48
CA LYS A 260 -27.23 10.10 -20.35
C LYS A 260 -28.41 10.80 -21.00
N LYS A 261 -28.90 11.82 -20.31
CA LYS A 261 -29.82 12.83 -20.86
C LYS A 261 -29.01 13.92 -21.55
N MET A 262 -29.53 14.44 -22.65
CA MET A 262 -29.00 15.64 -23.31
C MET A 262 -30.12 16.68 -23.36
N GLY A 263 -30.18 17.54 -22.35
CA GLY A 263 -31.38 18.31 -22.04
C GLY A 263 -32.47 17.41 -21.43
N THR A 264 -33.72 17.58 -21.87
CA THR A 264 -34.88 16.85 -21.31
C THR A 264 -35.04 15.42 -21.86
N LEU A 265 -34.43 15.11 -23.02
CA LEU A 265 -34.56 13.81 -23.68
C LEU A 265 -33.43 12.85 -23.26
N VAL A 266 -33.80 11.61 -22.95
CA VAL A 266 -32.87 10.48 -22.89
C VAL A 266 -32.39 10.20 -24.30
N LYS A 267 -31.07 10.24 -24.53
CA LYS A 267 -30.46 10.05 -25.86
C LYS A 267 -29.50 8.86 -25.90
N GLU A 268 -29.40 8.08 -24.83
CA GLU A 268 -28.56 6.88 -24.81
C GLU A 268 -29.38 5.73 -24.21
N ASP A 269 -29.51 4.63 -24.95
CA ASP A 269 -30.19 3.42 -24.49
C ASP A 269 -29.19 2.25 -24.47
N PHE A 270 -29.34 1.36 -23.48
CA PHE A 270 -28.76 0.02 -23.53
C PHE A 270 -29.58 -0.88 -24.47
N GLY A 271 -28.89 -1.73 -25.21
CA GLY A 271 -29.50 -2.64 -26.18
C GLY A 271 -28.47 -3.19 -27.15
N ARG A 272 -28.80 -4.33 -27.77
CA ARG A 272 -27.94 -4.98 -28.74
C ARG A 272 -27.79 -4.14 -30.03
N PRO A 273 -26.58 -3.75 -30.45
CA PRO A 273 -26.37 -2.96 -31.67
C PRO A 273 -26.33 -3.84 -32.93
N ASP A 274 -27.16 -3.51 -33.93
CA ASP A 274 -27.17 -4.20 -35.22
C ASP A 274 -26.26 -3.53 -36.26
N ARG A 275 -25.55 -4.36 -37.04
CA ARG A 275 -24.72 -3.92 -38.18
C ARG A 275 -25.52 -3.22 -39.29
N ALA A 276 -26.84 -3.40 -39.33
CA ALA A 276 -27.71 -2.77 -40.32
C ALA A 276 -28.10 -1.33 -39.95
N SER A 277 -28.32 -1.06 -38.65
CA SER A 277 -28.89 0.20 -38.13
C SER A 277 -27.87 1.09 -37.42
N THR A 278 -26.76 0.53 -36.92
CA THR A 278 -25.76 1.25 -36.13
C THR A 278 -24.52 1.65 -36.94
N MET A 279 -24.17 2.93 -36.84
CA MET A 279 -22.93 3.50 -37.41
C MET A 279 -21.79 3.38 -36.41
N GLY A 280 -20.60 3.00 -36.89
CA GLY A 280 -19.37 3.06 -36.10
C GLY A 280 -19.22 1.93 -35.07
N MET A 281 -19.84 0.77 -35.30
CA MET A 281 -19.55 -0.43 -34.51
C MET A 281 -18.04 -0.72 -34.45
N ARG A 282 -17.59 -1.16 -33.28
CA ARG A 282 -16.22 -1.62 -33.04
C ARG A 282 -15.96 -2.96 -33.73
N HIS A 283 -14.70 -3.33 -33.84
CA HIS A 283 -14.27 -4.61 -34.44
C HIS A 283 -14.47 -5.84 -33.52
N GLY A 284 -14.95 -5.65 -32.29
CA GLY A 284 -15.18 -6.73 -31.32
C GLY A 284 -16.41 -7.60 -31.61
N SER A 285 -16.56 -8.70 -30.87
CA SER A 285 -17.77 -9.52 -30.92
C SER A 285 -18.89 -8.93 -30.06
N TYR A 286 -20.09 -8.90 -30.64
CA TYR A 286 -21.36 -8.53 -30.01
C TYR A 286 -22.31 -9.75 -29.89
N GLU A 287 -21.83 -10.94 -30.25
CA GLU A 287 -22.61 -12.19 -30.22
C GLU A 287 -22.87 -12.68 -28.78
N LYS A 288 -22.06 -12.18 -27.84
CA LYS A 288 -22.09 -12.50 -26.41
C LYS A 288 -23.00 -11.57 -25.59
N LEU A 289 -23.79 -10.73 -26.27
CA LEU A 289 -24.76 -9.84 -25.66
C LEU A 289 -26.16 -10.42 -25.83
N ASP A 290 -26.94 -10.40 -24.76
CA ASP A 290 -28.37 -10.63 -24.78
C ASP A 290 -29.09 -9.43 -25.44
N ASP A 291 -30.41 -9.52 -25.61
CA ASP A 291 -31.20 -8.50 -26.31
C ASP A 291 -31.18 -7.13 -25.59
N ASP A 292 -31.10 -7.14 -24.25
CA ASP A 292 -30.84 -5.98 -23.39
C ASP A 292 -29.46 -5.31 -23.64
N GLY A 293 -28.61 -5.90 -24.48
CA GLY A 293 -27.28 -5.42 -24.81
C GLY A 293 -26.22 -5.74 -23.75
N LEU A 294 -26.48 -6.66 -22.82
CA LEU A 294 -25.55 -6.99 -21.73
C LEU A 294 -25.04 -8.43 -21.86
N ALA A 295 -23.80 -8.68 -21.44
CA ALA A 295 -23.25 -10.04 -21.41
C ALA A 295 -23.70 -10.80 -20.15
N PRO A 296 -24.37 -11.96 -20.25
CA PRO A 296 -24.93 -12.64 -19.09
C PRO A 296 -23.84 -13.24 -18.17
N PRO A 297 -24.11 -13.37 -16.86
CA PRO A 297 -23.23 -14.06 -15.92
C PRO A 297 -22.84 -15.46 -16.39
N GLY A 298 -21.56 -15.81 -16.21
CA GLY A 298 -20.98 -17.06 -16.70
C GLY A 298 -20.36 -16.99 -18.10
N THR A 299 -20.64 -15.93 -18.87
CA THR A 299 -20.10 -15.80 -20.24
C THR A 299 -18.58 -15.58 -20.23
N ARG A 300 -17.83 -16.31 -21.08
CA ARG A 300 -16.38 -16.13 -21.25
C ARG A 300 -16.08 -14.98 -22.21
N VAL A 301 -15.38 -13.96 -21.69
CA VAL A 301 -15.06 -12.71 -22.40
C VAL A 301 -13.54 -12.49 -22.50
N SER A 302 -13.11 -11.94 -23.63
CA SER A 302 -11.73 -11.85 -24.07
C SER A 302 -11.47 -10.62 -24.93
N GLY A 303 -10.41 -9.87 -24.61
CA GLY A 303 -9.82 -8.87 -25.48
C GLY A 303 -10.76 -7.75 -25.92
N GLU A 304 -11.29 -7.87 -27.15
CA GLU A 304 -12.16 -6.89 -27.81
C GLU A 304 -13.66 -7.18 -27.64
N ASP A 305 -14.03 -8.31 -27.02
CA ASP A 305 -15.43 -8.64 -26.75
C ASP A 305 -16.17 -7.49 -26.05
N VAL A 306 -17.38 -7.19 -26.53
CA VAL A 306 -18.25 -6.18 -25.95
C VAL A 306 -18.98 -6.78 -24.74
N ILE A 307 -19.03 -6.01 -23.66
CA ILE A 307 -19.66 -6.42 -22.38
C ILE A 307 -20.90 -5.57 -22.05
N ILE A 308 -20.98 -4.35 -22.59
CA ILE A 308 -22.12 -3.44 -22.48
C ILE A 308 -22.33 -2.81 -23.85
N GLY A 309 -23.39 -3.22 -24.55
CA GLY A 309 -23.92 -2.61 -25.76
C GLY A 309 -24.70 -1.35 -25.42
N LYS A 310 -24.31 -0.23 -26.02
CA LYS A 310 -24.88 1.09 -25.74
C LYS A 310 -24.92 1.90 -27.03
N THR A 311 -26.06 2.50 -27.34
CA THR A 311 -26.25 3.19 -28.61
C THR A 311 -26.95 4.53 -28.43
N THR A 312 -26.64 5.49 -29.29
CA THR A 312 -27.21 6.84 -29.28
C THR A 312 -27.85 7.16 -30.64
N PRO A 313 -29.08 7.72 -30.73
CA PRO A 313 -29.67 8.08 -32.00
C PRO A 313 -28.97 9.32 -32.58
N ILE A 314 -28.75 9.29 -33.90
CA ILE A 314 -28.07 10.36 -34.62
C ILE A 314 -29.07 11.50 -34.85
N SER A 315 -28.67 12.74 -34.57
CA SER A 315 -29.49 13.94 -34.82
C SER A 315 -29.55 14.25 -36.32
N GLN A 316 -30.72 14.69 -36.80
CA GLN A 316 -30.98 14.88 -38.24
C GLN A 316 -30.01 15.87 -38.92
N ASP A 317 -29.49 16.87 -38.19
CA ASP A 317 -28.49 17.82 -38.71
C ASP A 317 -27.15 17.15 -39.08
N GLU A 318 -26.75 16.06 -38.43
CA GLU A 318 -25.53 15.31 -38.78
C GLU A 318 -25.74 14.40 -40.01
N ALA A 319 -27.00 14.17 -40.44
CA ALA A 319 -27.32 13.17 -41.47
C ALA A 319 -27.04 13.63 -42.91
N GLN A 320 -26.92 14.95 -43.15
CA GLN A 320 -26.79 15.55 -44.48
C GLN A 320 -25.52 15.15 -45.25
N GLY A 321 -24.51 14.58 -44.58
CA GLY A 321 -23.22 14.24 -45.19
C GLY A 321 -23.17 12.91 -45.95
N GLN A 322 -23.78 11.84 -45.41
CA GLN A 322 -23.69 10.49 -46.00
C GLN A 322 -24.63 9.42 -45.40
N SER A 323 -25.56 9.76 -44.50
CA SER A 323 -26.14 8.80 -43.56
C SER A 323 -27.65 8.86 -43.42
N SER A 324 -28.38 8.34 -44.41
CA SER A 324 -29.80 7.95 -44.28
C SER A 324 -29.99 6.47 -43.89
N ARG A 325 -28.95 5.63 -43.99
CA ARG A 325 -29.02 4.18 -43.71
C ARG A 325 -28.96 3.83 -42.22
N TYR A 326 -28.22 4.60 -41.43
CA TYR A 326 -27.95 4.30 -40.03
C TYR A 326 -28.70 5.28 -39.12
N THR A 327 -29.44 4.75 -38.15
CA THR A 327 -30.29 5.54 -37.24
C THR A 327 -29.60 5.82 -35.91
N ARG A 328 -28.66 4.96 -35.49
CA ARG A 328 -27.96 5.03 -34.20
C ARG A 328 -26.44 4.96 -34.38
N ARG A 329 -25.68 5.44 -33.40
CA ARG A 329 -24.21 5.39 -33.29
C ARG A 329 -23.82 4.50 -32.12
N ASP A 330 -22.82 3.66 -32.30
CA ASP A 330 -22.33 2.78 -31.23
C ASP A 330 -21.43 3.52 -30.23
N HIS A 331 -21.72 3.35 -28.93
CA HIS A 331 -20.95 3.85 -27.81
C HIS A 331 -20.61 2.74 -26.79
N SER A 332 -20.76 1.47 -27.18
CA SER A 332 -20.53 0.27 -26.38
C SER A 332 -19.19 0.25 -25.62
N ILE A 333 -19.15 -0.47 -24.50
CA ILE A 333 -17.93 -0.74 -23.73
C ILE A 333 -17.45 -2.16 -24.03
N SER A 334 -16.24 -2.24 -24.61
CA SER A 334 -15.48 -3.47 -24.75
C SER A 334 -14.63 -3.78 -23.51
N LEU A 335 -14.23 -5.04 -23.39
CA LEU A 335 -13.14 -5.43 -22.49
C LEU A 335 -11.83 -4.72 -22.90
N ARG A 336 -10.77 -4.86 -22.10
CA ARG A 336 -9.44 -4.35 -22.47
C ARG A 336 -8.70 -5.44 -23.27
N HIS A 337 -8.13 -5.08 -24.43
CA HIS A 337 -7.46 -5.97 -25.39
C HIS A 337 -6.61 -7.12 -24.80
N SER A 338 -5.89 -6.87 -23.70
CA SER A 338 -4.98 -7.84 -23.06
C SER A 338 -5.57 -8.58 -21.85
N LYS A 339 -6.87 -8.47 -21.59
CA LYS A 339 -7.54 -9.12 -20.45
C LYS A 339 -8.56 -10.15 -20.94
N THR A 340 -8.67 -11.23 -20.17
CA THR A 340 -9.60 -12.33 -20.36
C THR A 340 -10.24 -12.67 -19.02
N GLY A 341 -11.47 -13.19 -19.05
CA GLY A 341 -12.20 -13.54 -17.86
C GLY A 341 -13.56 -14.15 -18.14
N MET A 342 -14.34 -14.27 -17.08
CA MET A 342 -15.72 -14.73 -17.08
C MET A 342 -16.56 -13.62 -16.46
N VAL A 343 -17.70 -13.27 -17.07
CA VAL A 343 -18.67 -12.39 -16.41
C VAL A 343 -19.15 -13.11 -15.15
N ASP A 344 -19.12 -12.39 -14.03
CA ASP A 344 -19.31 -12.96 -12.71
C ASP A 344 -20.66 -12.55 -12.13
N GLN A 345 -20.97 -11.26 -12.21
CA GLN A 345 -22.25 -10.70 -11.80
C GLN A 345 -22.53 -9.44 -12.61
N VAL A 346 -23.78 -9.29 -13.05
CA VAL A 346 -24.31 -8.06 -13.68
C VAL A 346 -25.26 -7.42 -12.67
N LEU A 347 -25.09 -6.13 -12.42
CA LEU A 347 -25.99 -5.32 -11.61
C LEU A 347 -26.64 -4.27 -12.52
N LEU A 348 -27.97 -4.24 -12.52
CA LEU A 348 -28.78 -3.20 -13.14
C LEU A 348 -29.52 -2.45 -12.02
N THR A 349 -29.43 -1.12 -12.02
CA THR A 349 -30.11 -0.25 -11.04
C THR A 349 -30.41 1.10 -11.70
N THR A 350 -31.12 1.99 -11.01
CA THR A 350 -31.33 3.37 -11.44
C THR A 350 -30.48 4.33 -10.62
N ASN A 351 -29.89 5.33 -11.28
CA ASN A 351 -29.31 6.50 -10.61
C ASN A 351 -30.42 7.35 -9.94
N ALA A 352 -30.02 8.31 -9.10
CA ALA A 352 -30.94 9.28 -8.47
C ALA A 352 -31.82 10.04 -9.50
N ASP A 353 -31.30 10.27 -10.71
CA ASP A 353 -32.02 10.93 -11.82
C ASP A 353 -33.00 10.03 -12.60
N GLY A 354 -33.26 8.81 -12.10
CA GLY A 354 -34.12 7.80 -12.71
C GLY A 354 -33.55 7.13 -13.97
N LEU A 355 -32.27 7.34 -14.28
CA LEU A 355 -31.58 6.79 -15.45
C LEU A 355 -31.03 5.40 -15.18
N ARG A 356 -31.05 4.48 -16.17
CA ARG A 356 -30.49 3.14 -15.98
C ARG A 356 -28.97 3.22 -15.83
N PHE A 357 -28.46 2.49 -14.85
CA PHE A 357 -27.05 2.35 -14.52
C PHE A 357 -26.72 0.85 -14.50
N VAL A 358 -25.68 0.48 -15.23
CA VAL A 358 -25.25 -0.92 -15.37
C VAL A 358 -23.84 -1.08 -14.85
N LYS A 359 -23.61 -2.14 -14.07
CA LYS A 359 -22.28 -2.51 -13.58
C LYS A 359 -22.02 -4.00 -13.74
N VAL A 360 -21.08 -4.33 -14.63
CA VAL A 360 -20.68 -5.68 -14.98
C VAL A 360 -19.36 -6.01 -14.26
N ARG A 361 -19.34 -7.03 -13.40
CA ARG A 361 -18.12 -7.57 -12.79
C ARG A 361 -17.60 -8.73 -13.62
N VAL A 362 -16.34 -8.66 -14.01
CA VAL A 362 -15.61 -9.73 -14.69
C VAL A 362 -14.57 -10.29 -13.73
N ARG A 363 -14.54 -11.62 -13.54
CA ARG A 363 -13.49 -12.31 -12.78
C ARG A 363 -12.50 -13.01 -13.69
N SER A 364 -11.27 -13.13 -13.23
CA SER A 364 -10.16 -13.71 -13.98
C SER A 364 -9.26 -14.48 -13.01
N VAL A 365 -8.92 -15.73 -13.33
CA VAL A 365 -8.02 -16.54 -12.49
C VAL A 365 -6.58 -16.15 -12.79
N ARG A 366 -5.79 -15.86 -11.74
CA ARG A 366 -4.37 -15.50 -11.83
C ARG A 366 -3.55 -16.56 -11.12
N ILE A 367 -3.03 -17.49 -11.90
CA ILE A 367 -1.98 -18.43 -11.49
C ILE A 367 -0.66 -17.62 -11.34
N PRO A 368 0.22 -17.93 -10.38
CA PRO A 368 1.59 -17.40 -10.37
C PRO A 368 2.32 -17.64 -11.69
N GLN A 369 3.08 -16.65 -12.16
CA GLN A 369 3.88 -16.75 -13.39
C GLN A 369 5.30 -16.21 -13.18
N ILE A 370 6.22 -16.59 -14.07
CA ILE A 370 7.57 -16.04 -14.15
C ILE A 370 7.48 -14.49 -14.23
N ARG A 371 8.29 -13.80 -13.43
CA ARG A 371 8.33 -12.34 -13.16
C ARG A 371 7.22 -11.77 -12.25
N ASP A 372 6.27 -12.56 -11.75
CA ASP A 372 5.36 -12.08 -10.69
C ASP A 372 6.12 -11.78 -9.40
N LYS A 373 5.64 -10.81 -8.61
CA LYS A 373 6.32 -10.34 -7.40
C LYS A 373 5.79 -10.96 -6.11
N PHE A 374 6.73 -11.41 -5.29
CA PHE A 374 6.50 -11.99 -3.97
C PHE A 374 7.37 -11.27 -2.92
N SER A 375 6.96 -11.33 -1.66
CA SER A 375 7.71 -10.78 -0.53
C SER A 375 7.66 -11.68 0.70
N SER A 376 8.76 -11.79 1.43
CA SER A 376 8.75 -12.21 2.83
C SER A 376 8.18 -11.11 3.74
N ARG A 377 8.00 -11.40 5.04
CA ARG A 377 7.70 -10.40 6.08
C ARG A 377 8.89 -9.54 6.50
N HIS A 378 10.05 -9.67 5.86
CA HIS A 378 11.29 -8.96 6.23
C HIS A 378 11.75 -7.94 5.18
N GLY A 379 10.83 -7.45 4.33
CA GLY A 379 11.15 -6.45 3.30
C GLY A 379 12.05 -7.00 2.18
N LEU A 380 11.91 -8.29 1.88
CA LEU A 380 12.65 -9.00 0.84
C LEU A 380 11.72 -9.33 -0.32
N LYS A 381 11.75 -8.49 -1.35
CA LYS A 381 11.03 -8.69 -2.62
C LYS A 381 11.85 -9.55 -3.56
N GLY A 382 11.22 -10.60 -4.09
CA GLY A 382 11.73 -11.33 -5.25
C GLY A 382 10.74 -11.28 -6.42
N THR A 383 11.25 -11.57 -7.61
CA THR A 383 10.42 -12.00 -8.74
C THR A 383 10.65 -13.48 -8.99
N VAL A 384 9.62 -14.21 -9.42
CA VAL A 384 9.79 -15.59 -9.88
C VAL A 384 10.74 -15.60 -11.08
N GLY A 385 11.91 -16.23 -10.94
CA GLY A 385 12.93 -16.32 -11.99
C GLY A 385 12.64 -17.47 -12.94
N MET A 386 12.48 -18.67 -12.37
CA MET A 386 12.16 -19.92 -13.07
C MET A 386 11.22 -20.77 -12.20
N THR A 387 10.55 -21.73 -12.82
CA THR A 387 9.82 -22.80 -12.12
C THR A 387 10.39 -24.15 -12.52
N TYR A 388 10.50 -25.08 -11.57
CA TYR A 388 10.90 -26.47 -11.80
C TYR A 388 9.83 -27.39 -11.19
N THR A 389 9.62 -28.56 -11.80
CA THR A 389 8.71 -29.58 -11.26
C THR A 389 9.32 -30.25 -10.03
N GLN A 390 8.48 -30.93 -9.23
CA GLN A 390 8.88 -31.47 -7.93
C GLN A 390 10.01 -32.50 -8.03
N GLU A 391 10.10 -33.23 -9.14
CA GLU A 391 11.13 -34.24 -9.42
C GLU A 391 12.54 -33.65 -9.64
N ASP A 392 12.64 -32.46 -10.23
CA ASP A 392 13.94 -31.77 -10.47
C ASP A 392 14.44 -31.05 -9.22
N MET A 393 13.54 -30.75 -8.28
CA MET A 393 13.83 -29.99 -7.05
C MET A 393 14.64 -30.82 -6.05
N PRO A 394 15.54 -30.19 -5.27
CA PRO A 394 16.27 -30.88 -4.21
C PRO A 394 15.33 -31.27 -3.07
N TRP A 395 15.60 -32.40 -2.41
CA TRP A 395 14.77 -32.93 -1.31
C TRP A 395 15.57 -33.25 -0.05
N THR A 396 14.92 -33.28 1.12
CA THR A 396 15.49 -33.74 2.41
C THR A 396 15.27 -35.24 2.64
N ILE A 397 16.00 -35.86 3.58
CA ILE A 397 15.88 -37.29 3.93
C ILE A 397 14.42 -37.71 4.21
N GLU A 398 13.58 -36.79 4.68
CA GLU A 398 12.16 -36.99 5.01
C GLU A 398 11.22 -36.88 3.79
N GLY A 399 11.76 -36.60 2.60
CA GLY A 399 10.99 -36.37 1.37
C GLY A 399 10.46 -34.95 1.20
N VAL A 400 10.90 -33.99 2.04
CA VAL A 400 10.46 -32.58 1.92
C VAL A 400 11.17 -31.92 0.75
N THR A 401 10.37 -31.42 -0.21
CA THR A 401 10.83 -30.57 -1.33
C THR A 401 10.43 -29.12 -1.04
N PRO A 402 11.34 -28.14 -1.15
CA PRO A 402 11.03 -26.74 -0.88
C PRO A 402 10.12 -26.15 -1.96
N ASP A 403 9.36 -25.13 -1.59
CA ASP A 403 8.45 -24.40 -2.50
C ASP A 403 9.13 -23.19 -3.16
N ILE A 404 10.13 -22.58 -2.51
CA ILE A 404 10.88 -21.37 -2.93
C ILE A 404 12.40 -21.52 -2.63
N ILE A 405 13.28 -21.22 -3.60
CA ILE A 405 14.76 -21.35 -3.47
C ILE A 405 15.57 -20.04 -3.70
N VAL A 406 16.82 -20.02 -3.19
CA VAL A 406 17.73 -18.87 -2.94
C VAL A 406 18.59 -18.39 -4.09
N ASN A 407 19.02 -17.14 -3.91
CA ASN A 407 20.45 -16.87 -3.79
C ASN A 407 20.90 -16.52 -2.33
N PRO A 408 21.74 -17.33 -1.63
CA PRO A 408 22.12 -17.09 -0.23
C PRO A 408 22.88 -15.77 -0.01
N HIS A 409 23.48 -15.20 -1.05
CA HIS A 409 24.18 -13.91 -0.99
C HIS A 409 23.27 -12.73 -0.59
N ALA A 410 21.95 -12.87 -0.73
CA ALA A 410 21.00 -11.82 -0.38
C ALA A 410 20.87 -11.64 1.17
N ILE A 411 21.02 -12.70 1.97
CA ILE A 411 20.83 -12.60 3.43
C ILE A 411 21.94 -11.78 4.12
N PRO A 412 23.25 -12.02 3.90
CA PRO A 412 24.31 -11.23 4.52
C PRO A 412 24.32 -9.77 4.08
N SER A 413 24.06 -9.51 2.80
CA SER A 413 24.06 -8.14 2.24
C SER A 413 22.86 -7.31 2.71
N ARG A 414 21.76 -7.95 3.10
CA ARG A 414 20.52 -7.29 3.53
C ARG A 414 20.36 -7.22 5.05
N MET A 415 21.10 -8.05 5.79
CA MET A 415 21.09 -8.12 7.26
C MET A 415 19.69 -8.36 7.85
N THR A 416 18.92 -9.26 7.22
CA THR A 416 17.56 -9.65 7.63
C THR A 416 17.59 -10.91 8.48
N ILE A 417 18.28 -10.83 9.63
CA ILE A 417 18.45 -11.97 10.56
C ILE A 417 17.10 -12.44 11.11
N GLY A 418 16.14 -11.53 11.31
CA GLY A 418 14.78 -11.87 11.75
C GLY A 418 14.08 -12.92 10.89
N GLN A 419 14.39 -13.02 9.58
CA GLN A 419 13.81 -14.06 8.72
C GLN A 419 14.38 -15.45 9.04
N LEU A 420 15.67 -15.55 9.34
CA LEU A 420 16.26 -16.82 9.78
C LEU A 420 15.67 -17.27 11.11
N ILE A 421 15.40 -16.31 12.02
CA ILE A 421 14.71 -16.59 13.29
C ILE A 421 13.25 -17.01 13.04
N GLU A 422 12.53 -16.36 12.11
CA GLU A 422 11.19 -16.78 11.68
C GLU A 422 11.21 -18.23 11.14
N CYS A 423 12.19 -18.58 10.29
CA CYS A 423 12.38 -19.94 9.76
C CYS A 423 12.57 -21.00 10.85
N ILE A 424 13.45 -20.76 11.82
CA ILE A 424 13.69 -21.73 12.91
C ILE A 424 12.47 -21.80 13.84
N MET A 425 11.90 -20.65 14.21
CA MET A 425 10.73 -20.59 15.09
C MET A 425 9.50 -21.25 14.47
N GLY A 426 9.26 -21.01 13.18
CA GLY A 426 8.21 -21.66 12.42
C GLY A 426 8.39 -23.18 12.35
N LYS A 427 9.63 -23.68 12.44
CA LYS A 427 9.91 -25.13 12.36
C LYS A 427 9.61 -25.80 13.67
N VAL A 428 10.06 -25.18 14.77
CA VAL A 428 9.64 -25.56 16.13
C VAL A 428 8.10 -25.52 16.24
N ALA A 429 7.45 -24.47 15.73
CA ALA A 429 5.99 -24.32 15.74
C ALA A 429 5.28 -25.46 14.99
N ALA A 430 5.74 -25.79 13.78
CA ALA A 430 5.18 -26.87 12.96
C ALA A 430 5.28 -28.24 13.64
N HIS A 431 6.45 -28.60 14.20
CA HIS A 431 6.62 -29.92 14.85
C HIS A 431 6.00 -30.00 16.26
N MET A 432 5.94 -28.90 17.01
CA MET A 432 5.29 -28.88 18.33
C MET A 432 3.76 -28.69 18.27
N GLY A 433 3.19 -28.40 17.10
CA GLY A 433 1.77 -28.12 16.93
C GLY A 433 1.30 -26.85 17.66
N LYS A 434 2.17 -25.85 17.82
CA LYS A 434 1.92 -24.61 18.56
C LYS A 434 2.36 -23.40 17.73
N GLU A 435 1.62 -22.30 17.79
CA GLU A 435 2.05 -21.05 17.16
C GLU A 435 3.18 -20.39 17.97
N GLY A 436 4.12 -19.75 17.27
CA GLY A 436 5.27 -19.09 17.89
C GLY A 436 5.05 -17.60 18.11
N ASP A 437 5.24 -17.11 19.33
CA ASP A 437 5.25 -15.67 19.65
C ASP A 437 6.58 -15.03 19.20
N ALA A 438 6.48 -14.04 18.31
CA ALA A 438 7.58 -13.22 17.80
C ALA A 438 7.35 -11.73 18.03
N THR A 439 6.60 -11.39 19.08
CA THR A 439 6.43 -10.01 19.55
C THR A 439 7.80 -9.43 19.93
N PRO A 440 8.17 -8.22 19.46
CA PRO A 440 9.48 -7.63 19.76
C PRO A 440 9.69 -7.34 21.24
N PHE A 441 10.95 -7.25 21.64
CA PHE A 441 11.39 -6.94 23.00
C PHE A 441 10.91 -7.96 24.06
N THR A 442 10.77 -9.23 23.66
CA THR A 442 10.42 -10.34 24.57
C THR A 442 11.65 -11.19 24.90
N ASP A 443 11.57 -11.98 25.98
CA ASP A 443 12.66 -12.86 26.46
C ASP A 443 12.93 -14.10 25.56
N VAL A 444 12.34 -14.16 24.37
CA VAL A 444 12.47 -15.30 23.44
C VAL A 444 13.81 -15.23 22.71
N THR A 445 14.82 -15.92 23.24
CA THR A 445 16.15 -15.98 22.63
C THR A 445 16.28 -17.09 21.57
N VAL A 446 17.16 -16.86 20.58
CA VAL A 446 17.49 -17.84 19.53
C VAL A 446 18.01 -19.17 20.12
N ASP A 447 18.72 -19.14 21.24
CA ASP A 447 19.18 -20.35 21.94
C ASP A 447 18.04 -21.20 22.48
N ASN A 448 16.97 -20.58 22.98
CA ASN A 448 15.79 -21.29 23.47
C ASN A 448 15.06 -21.98 22.31
N ILE A 449 14.93 -21.30 21.16
CA ILE A 449 14.37 -21.86 19.93
C ILE A 449 15.25 -23.01 19.40
N SER A 450 16.58 -22.84 19.39
CA SER A 450 17.54 -23.86 18.92
C SER A 450 17.51 -25.12 19.78
N LYS A 451 17.39 -24.97 21.12
CA LYS A 451 17.18 -26.10 22.05
C LYS A 451 15.82 -26.78 21.85
N ALA A 452 14.77 -26.01 21.53
CA ALA A 452 13.46 -26.56 21.22
C ALA A 452 13.48 -27.36 19.91
N LEU A 453 14.18 -26.88 18.87
CA LEU A 453 14.33 -27.59 17.60
C LEU A 453 15.09 -28.92 17.77
N HIS A 454 16.13 -28.94 18.60
CA HIS A 454 16.87 -30.17 18.93
C HIS A 454 16.02 -31.20 19.69
N LYS A 455 15.11 -30.75 20.56
CA LYS A 455 14.14 -31.65 21.21
C LYS A 455 13.15 -32.26 20.21
N CYS A 456 12.92 -31.63 19.06
CA CYS A 456 12.12 -32.18 17.96
C CYS A 456 12.91 -33.12 17.04
N GLY A 457 14.18 -33.45 17.33
CA GLY A 457 15.01 -34.36 16.54
C GLY A 457 15.78 -33.71 15.37
N TYR A 458 15.65 -32.40 15.18
CA TYR A 458 16.33 -31.67 14.10
C TYR A 458 17.63 -31.00 14.57
N GLN A 459 18.53 -30.71 13.63
CA GLN A 459 19.77 -30.00 13.92
C GLN A 459 19.50 -28.60 14.50
N MET A 460 20.17 -28.24 15.60
CA MET A 460 19.96 -27.00 16.37
C MET A 460 19.93 -25.72 15.53
N ARG A 461 20.71 -25.69 14.43
CA ARG A 461 20.89 -24.53 13.56
C ARG A 461 19.99 -24.50 12.32
N GLY A 462 19.04 -25.44 12.18
CA GLY A 462 18.14 -25.50 11.02
C GLY A 462 18.79 -25.94 9.69
N PHE A 463 19.98 -26.56 9.74
CA PHE A 463 20.64 -27.12 8.57
C PHE A 463 20.32 -28.60 8.39
N GLU A 464 19.98 -29.00 7.17
CA GLU A 464 19.60 -30.36 6.80
C GLU A 464 20.43 -30.87 5.61
N ARG A 465 20.58 -32.20 5.52
CA ARG A 465 21.22 -32.82 4.35
C ARG A 465 20.18 -33.00 3.25
N MET A 466 20.39 -32.29 2.15
CA MET A 466 19.57 -32.40 0.95
C MET A 466 20.29 -33.17 -0.16
N TYR A 467 19.51 -33.67 -1.12
CA TYR A 467 19.97 -34.44 -2.27
C TYR A 467 19.55 -33.72 -3.56
N ASN A 468 20.35 -33.87 -4.61
CA ASN A 468 20.08 -33.27 -5.90
C ASN A 468 19.05 -34.11 -6.68
N GLY A 469 17.88 -33.54 -6.98
CA GLY A 469 16.79 -34.20 -7.71
C GLY A 469 17.22 -34.85 -9.04
N HIS A 470 18.16 -34.21 -9.75
CA HIS A 470 18.62 -34.68 -11.07
C HIS A 470 19.58 -35.87 -11.02
N THR A 471 20.30 -36.08 -9.92
CA THR A 471 21.39 -37.09 -9.84
C THR A 471 21.27 -38.06 -8.68
N GLY A 472 20.33 -37.82 -7.74
CA GLY A 472 20.18 -38.59 -6.50
C GLY A 472 21.34 -38.48 -5.52
N ARG A 473 22.42 -37.74 -5.85
CA ARG A 473 23.60 -37.60 -4.99
C ARG A 473 23.32 -36.59 -3.85
N PRO A 474 23.80 -36.85 -2.62
CA PRO A 474 23.73 -35.87 -1.55
C PRO A 474 24.55 -34.63 -1.92
N LEU A 475 24.04 -33.45 -1.56
CA LEU A 475 24.81 -32.22 -1.65
C LEU A 475 25.95 -32.24 -0.61
N THR A 476 27.10 -31.66 -0.98
CA THR A 476 28.28 -31.61 -0.11
C THR A 476 28.09 -30.68 1.09
N ALA A 477 27.29 -29.63 0.91
CA ALA A 477 26.87 -28.71 1.98
C ALA A 477 25.48 -29.10 2.50
N MET A 478 25.27 -28.93 3.81
CA MET A 478 23.93 -28.92 4.39
C MET A 478 23.24 -27.59 4.03
N ILE A 479 21.95 -27.65 3.73
CA ILE A 479 21.14 -26.51 3.34
C ILE A 479 20.31 -26.05 4.53
N PHE A 480 20.22 -24.74 4.74
CA PHE A 480 19.28 -24.17 5.72
C PHE A 480 17.88 -24.26 5.14
N LEU A 481 17.00 -25.00 5.79
CA LEU A 481 15.61 -25.16 5.38
C LEU A 481 14.70 -24.69 6.52
N GLY A 482 13.68 -23.90 6.17
CA GLY A 482 12.52 -23.90 7.03
C GLY A 482 11.39 -22.91 6.75
N PRO A 483 10.27 -23.13 7.46
CA PRO A 483 9.03 -22.37 7.51
C PRO A 483 9.10 -20.84 7.57
N THR A 484 8.64 -20.14 6.53
CA THR A 484 8.34 -18.69 6.60
C THR A 484 7.07 -18.34 5.83
N TYR A 485 6.55 -17.13 6.05
CA TYR A 485 5.26 -16.68 5.54
C TYR A 485 5.46 -15.67 4.40
N TYR A 486 5.01 -16.04 3.20
CA TYR A 486 5.17 -15.24 1.98
C TYR A 486 3.87 -14.59 1.53
N GLN A 487 4.02 -13.41 0.94
CA GLN A 487 2.95 -12.55 0.47
C GLN A 487 3.08 -12.37 -1.05
N ARG A 488 2.06 -12.77 -1.82
CA ARG A 488 1.96 -12.39 -3.24
C ARG A 488 1.56 -10.93 -3.32
N LEU A 489 2.31 -10.13 -4.07
CA LEU A 489 2.03 -8.71 -4.25
C LEU A 489 1.13 -8.50 -5.47
N LYS A 490 0.29 -7.46 -5.44
CA LYS A 490 -0.58 -7.02 -6.57
C LYS A 490 0.14 -6.61 -7.87
N HIS A 491 1.44 -6.86 -7.98
CA HIS A 491 2.30 -6.54 -9.11
C HIS A 491 2.52 -7.77 -9.99
N MET A 492 1.49 -8.10 -10.77
CA MET A 492 1.53 -9.19 -11.74
C MET A 492 2.05 -8.74 -13.11
N VAL A 493 2.60 -9.70 -13.85
CA VAL A 493 3.25 -9.48 -15.16
C VAL A 493 2.24 -9.15 -16.26
N ASP A 494 1.09 -9.84 -16.26
CA ASP A 494 -0.04 -9.59 -17.16
C ASP A 494 -0.53 -8.13 -17.13
N ASP A 495 -0.39 -7.45 -15.99
CA ASP A 495 -0.79 -6.05 -15.83
C ASP A 495 0.28 -5.05 -16.30
N LYS A 496 1.50 -5.52 -16.61
CA LYS A 496 2.65 -4.70 -17.05
C LYS A 496 3.03 -4.87 -18.52
N ILE A 497 2.96 -6.09 -19.07
CA ILE A 497 3.32 -6.33 -20.48
C ILE A 497 2.43 -5.52 -21.42
N HIS A 498 3.04 -4.69 -22.26
CA HIS A 498 2.39 -4.06 -23.39
C HIS A 498 3.41 -3.82 -24.50
N SER A 499 2.93 -3.81 -25.73
CA SER A 499 3.69 -3.56 -26.95
C SER A 499 2.74 -2.90 -27.95
N ARG A 500 3.29 -2.05 -28.81
CA ARG A 500 2.53 -1.30 -29.82
C ARG A 500 3.30 -1.38 -31.14
N GLY A 501 2.61 -1.79 -32.20
CA GLY A 501 3.14 -1.69 -33.57
C GLY A 501 2.75 -0.34 -34.19
N ARG A 502 1.49 -0.25 -34.65
CA ARG A 502 0.80 1.00 -34.96
C ARG A 502 -0.52 1.02 -34.22
N GLY A 503 -0.95 2.20 -33.79
CA GLY A 503 -2.12 2.38 -32.94
C GLY A 503 -2.67 3.80 -33.06
N PRO A 504 -3.72 4.15 -32.29
CA PRO A 504 -4.35 5.46 -32.36
C PRO A 504 -3.37 6.58 -32.00
N VAL A 505 -3.67 7.76 -32.52
CA VAL A 505 -2.91 9.00 -32.29
C VAL A 505 -3.82 10.08 -31.72
N GLN A 506 -3.26 10.99 -30.93
CA GLN A 506 -3.98 12.13 -30.40
C GLN A 506 -4.35 13.10 -31.54
N ILE A 507 -5.60 13.55 -31.61
CA ILE A 507 -6.11 14.35 -32.74
C ILE A 507 -5.32 15.66 -32.93
N LEU A 508 -4.98 16.34 -31.83
CA LEU A 508 -4.29 17.62 -31.84
C LEU A 508 -2.86 17.49 -32.38
N THR A 509 -2.04 16.63 -31.77
CA THR A 509 -0.60 16.50 -32.03
C THR A 509 -0.23 15.43 -33.07
N ARG A 510 -1.16 14.54 -33.41
CA ARG A 510 -0.93 13.34 -34.24
C ARG A 510 0.12 12.35 -33.71
N GLN A 511 0.57 12.54 -32.48
CA GLN A 511 1.50 11.66 -31.80
C GLN A 511 0.76 10.41 -31.25
N PRO A 512 1.48 9.29 -31.02
CA PRO A 512 0.95 8.13 -30.31
C PRO A 512 0.18 8.52 -29.04
N ALA A 513 -1.02 7.96 -28.84
CA ALA A 513 -1.77 8.16 -27.61
C ALA A 513 -0.98 7.68 -26.37
N GLU A 514 -1.32 8.19 -25.19
CA GLU A 514 -0.72 7.74 -23.92
C GLU A 514 -1.50 6.60 -23.27
N GLY A 515 -0.75 5.65 -22.68
CA GLY A 515 -1.25 4.63 -21.77
C GLY A 515 -1.81 3.36 -22.42
N ARG A 516 -1.47 2.20 -21.83
CA ARG A 516 -1.87 0.85 -22.29
C ARG A 516 -3.37 0.68 -22.59
N SER A 517 -4.25 1.36 -21.86
CA SER A 517 -5.71 1.25 -22.08
C SER A 517 -6.23 1.91 -23.35
N ARG A 518 -5.41 2.73 -24.02
CA ARG A 518 -5.71 3.41 -25.29
C ARG A 518 -4.77 2.95 -26.41
N ASP A 519 -4.19 1.74 -26.26
CA ASP A 519 -3.11 1.24 -27.13
C ASP A 519 -1.97 2.28 -27.28
N GLY A 520 -1.60 2.90 -26.16
CA GLY A 520 -0.64 3.99 -26.14
C GLY A 520 0.81 3.57 -26.36
N GLY A 521 1.62 4.48 -26.88
CA GLY A 521 3.05 4.29 -27.08
C GLY A 521 3.88 4.45 -25.80
N LEU A 522 5.16 4.06 -25.88
CA LEU A 522 6.17 4.46 -24.91
C LEU A 522 6.73 5.83 -25.30
N ARG A 523 6.95 6.69 -24.30
CA ARG A 523 7.57 8.01 -24.49
C ARG A 523 9.09 7.83 -24.59
N PHE A 524 9.66 8.35 -25.67
CA PHE A 524 11.11 8.51 -25.82
C PHE A 524 11.45 9.93 -25.35
N GLY A 525 12.19 10.06 -24.26
CA GLY A 525 12.52 11.32 -23.63
C GLY A 525 13.84 11.92 -24.10
N GLU A 526 14.24 13.00 -23.44
CA GLU A 526 15.53 13.68 -23.66
C GLU A 526 16.71 12.83 -23.20
N MET A 527 16.57 12.08 -22.10
CA MET A 527 17.62 11.17 -21.62
C MET A 527 17.87 10.03 -22.61
N GLU A 528 16.81 9.40 -23.12
CA GLU A 528 16.94 8.34 -24.14
C GLU A 528 17.50 8.87 -25.46
N ARG A 529 17.15 10.11 -25.84
CA ARG A 529 17.78 10.82 -26.97
C ARG A 529 19.28 10.97 -26.74
N ASP A 530 19.68 11.49 -25.59
CA ASP A 530 21.07 11.85 -25.32
C ASP A 530 21.98 10.60 -25.19
N CYS A 531 21.44 9.48 -24.68
CA CYS A 531 22.11 8.18 -24.77
C CYS A 531 22.43 7.80 -26.23
N MET A 532 21.48 7.96 -27.16
CA MET A 532 21.71 7.62 -28.57
C MET A 532 22.61 8.64 -29.29
N ILE A 533 22.63 9.91 -28.85
CA ILE A 533 23.59 10.92 -29.33
C ILE A 533 25.01 10.54 -28.88
N ALA A 534 25.19 10.13 -27.61
CA ALA A 534 26.47 9.67 -27.10
C ALA A 534 27.01 8.43 -27.83
N HIS A 535 26.12 7.53 -28.28
CA HIS A 535 26.47 6.40 -29.17
C HIS A 535 26.75 6.81 -30.63
N GLY A 536 26.55 8.08 -31.02
CA GLY A 536 26.72 8.54 -32.40
C GLY A 536 25.64 8.05 -33.38
N ALA A 537 24.53 7.50 -32.90
CA ALA A 537 23.52 6.78 -33.69
C ALA A 537 22.53 7.71 -34.41
N ALA A 538 23.05 8.67 -35.21
CA ALA A 538 22.29 9.75 -35.83
C ALA A 538 21.13 9.27 -36.72
N ASN A 539 21.33 8.22 -37.52
CA ASN A 539 20.27 7.67 -38.39
C ASN A 539 19.14 7.03 -37.57
N PHE A 540 19.46 6.31 -36.49
CA PHE A 540 18.47 5.72 -35.60
C PHE A 540 17.65 6.79 -34.89
N LEU A 541 18.30 7.86 -34.41
CA LEU A 541 17.62 9.00 -33.80
C LEU A 541 16.62 9.66 -34.75
N LYS A 542 17.03 9.88 -36.00
CA LYS A 542 16.13 10.40 -37.04
C LYS A 542 14.93 9.45 -37.25
N GLU A 543 15.18 8.17 -37.45
CA GLU A 543 14.12 7.18 -37.67
C GLU A 543 13.10 7.16 -36.52
N ARG A 544 13.57 7.13 -35.27
CA ARG A 544 12.71 7.02 -34.08
C ARG A 544 11.94 8.31 -33.76
N LEU A 545 12.62 9.46 -33.78
CA LEU A 545 11.99 10.73 -33.43
C LEU A 545 11.12 11.29 -34.55
N PHE A 546 11.48 11.04 -35.81
CA PHE A 546 10.81 11.64 -36.96
C PHE A 546 9.95 10.62 -37.72
N ASP A 547 10.56 9.62 -38.35
CA ASP A 547 9.89 8.75 -39.32
C ASP A 547 8.82 7.85 -38.68
N GLN A 548 9.03 7.40 -37.44
CA GLN A 548 8.09 6.54 -36.71
C GLN A 548 7.06 7.28 -35.82
N SER A 549 7.28 8.56 -35.55
CA SER A 549 6.43 9.33 -34.64
C SER A 549 5.43 10.22 -35.40
N GLU A 550 5.91 11.21 -36.15
CA GLU A 550 5.07 12.31 -36.63
C GLU A 550 5.58 12.99 -37.92
N ALA A 551 6.16 12.20 -38.83
CA ALA A 551 6.61 12.70 -40.13
C ALA A 551 5.48 13.36 -40.93
N TYR A 552 5.58 14.67 -41.17
CA TYR A 552 4.56 15.45 -41.86
C TYR A 552 5.10 16.18 -43.09
N ARG A 553 4.29 16.24 -44.15
CA ARG A 553 4.61 16.90 -45.42
C ARG A 553 4.04 18.31 -45.43
N VAL A 554 4.90 19.31 -45.69
CA VAL A 554 4.55 20.73 -45.75
C VAL A 554 5.04 21.32 -47.06
N HIS A 555 4.33 22.31 -47.59
CA HIS A 555 4.75 23.10 -48.75
C HIS A 555 5.17 24.49 -48.28
N VAL A 556 6.35 24.94 -48.70
CA VAL A 556 6.98 26.18 -48.25
C VAL A 556 7.40 26.98 -49.48
N CYS A 557 7.09 28.27 -49.52
CA CYS A 557 7.49 29.11 -50.65
C CYS A 557 8.92 29.66 -50.46
N GLU A 558 9.77 29.54 -51.48
CA GLU A 558 11.18 29.98 -51.43
C GLU A 558 11.32 31.49 -51.20
N THR A 559 10.37 32.30 -51.69
CA THR A 559 10.40 33.77 -51.56
C THR A 559 9.91 34.25 -50.19
N CYS A 560 8.75 33.76 -49.71
CA CYS A 560 8.15 34.24 -48.47
C CYS A 560 8.72 33.52 -47.22
N GLY A 561 9.22 32.29 -47.38
CA GLY A 561 9.70 31.42 -46.29
C GLY A 561 8.59 30.85 -45.41
N LEU A 562 7.33 31.18 -45.70
CA LEU A 562 6.16 30.75 -44.93
C LEU A 562 5.53 29.49 -45.56
N ILE A 563 4.73 28.80 -44.76
CA ILE A 563 3.93 27.65 -45.19
C ILE A 563 2.91 28.14 -46.24
N ALA A 564 2.95 27.55 -47.43
CA ALA A 564 2.03 27.81 -48.52
C ALA A 564 0.81 26.90 -48.45
N ILE A 565 -0.32 27.35 -49.00
CA ILE A 565 -1.52 26.53 -49.12
C ILE A 565 -1.36 25.65 -50.37
N ALA A 566 -1.53 24.34 -50.19
CA ALA A 566 -1.42 23.34 -51.24
C ALA A 566 -2.74 22.58 -51.37
N ASN A 567 -3.40 22.69 -52.53
CA ASN A 567 -4.58 21.89 -52.86
C ASN A 567 -4.18 20.76 -53.82
N LEU A 568 -3.79 19.62 -53.24
CA LEU A 568 -3.34 18.43 -53.97
C LEU A 568 -4.40 17.84 -54.92
N LYS A 569 -5.70 18.12 -54.74
CA LYS A 569 -6.74 17.65 -55.66
C LYS A 569 -6.78 18.44 -56.98
N LYS A 570 -6.36 19.70 -56.95
CA LYS A 570 -6.32 20.61 -58.12
C LYS A 570 -4.89 20.93 -58.57
N ASN A 571 -3.87 20.33 -57.94
CA ASN A 571 -2.45 20.66 -58.07
C ASN A 571 -2.13 22.17 -58.03
N SER A 572 -2.90 22.94 -57.25
CA SER A 572 -2.75 24.38 -57.14
C SER A 572 -2.07 24.76 -55.81
N PHE A 573 -1.03 25.58 -55.89
CA PHE A 573 -0.22 26.02 -54.74
C PHE A 573 -0.18 27.56 -54.66
N GLU A 574 -0.24 28.14 -53.46
CA GLU A 574 -0.31 29.59 -53.27
C GLU A 574 0.24 30.04 -51.89
N CYS A 575 1.29 30.90 -51.85
CA CYS A 575 1.67 31.61 -50.61
C CYS A 575 0.80 32.86 -50.44
N ARG A 576 -0.03 32.92 -49.38
CA ARG A 576 -0.86 34.11 -49.08
C ARG A 576 -0.04 35.40 -48.88
N GLY A 577 1.21 35.31 -48.43
CA GLY A 577 2.06 36.47 -48.14
C GLY A 577 2.62 37.17 -49.38
N CYS A 578 3.02 36.43 -50.42
CA CYS A 578 3.61 37.00 -51.64
C CYS A 578 2.82 36.71 -52.93
N LYS A 579 1.70 35.98 -52.84
CA LYS A 579 0.88 35.49 -53.96
C LYS A 579 1.63 34.61 -54.98
N ASN A 580 2.87 34.21 -54.69
CA ASN A 580 3.66 33.32 -55.53
C ASN A 580 3.03 31.91 -55.58
N LYS A 581 3.03 31.32 -56.77
CA LYS A 581 2.48 30.00 -57.10
C LYS A 581 3.52 29.06 -57.73
N THR A 582 4.67 29.56 -58.19
CA THR A 582 5.72 28.77 -58.86
C THR A 582 6.75 28.24 -57.86
N ASP A 583 7.26 29.09 -56.98
CA ASP A 583 8.47 28.78 -56.20
C ASP A 583 8.10 28.14 -54.85
N ILE A 584 7.49 26.96 -54.91
CA ILE A 584 6.97 26.23 -53.73
C ILE A 584 7.63 24.85 -53.63
N VAL A 585 8.38 24.66 -52.55
CA VAL A 585 9.16 23.45 -52.26
C VAL A 585 8.43 22.58 -51.24
N GLN A 586 8.44 21.27 -51.46
CA GLN A 586 7.98 20.29 -50.48
C GLN A 586 9.09 20.03 -49.44
N VAL A 587 8.74 20.16 -48.16
CA VAL A 587 9.64 19.87 -47.02
C VAL A 587 8.95 18.86 -46.10
N HIS A 588 9.75 17.96 -45.53
CA HIS A 588 9.32 17.01 -44.51
C HIS A 588 9.77 17.52 -43.15
N ILE A 589 8.83 17.82 -42.25
CA ILE A 589 9.09 18.33 -40.89
C ILE A 589 8.21 17.61 -39.86
N PRO A 590 8.60 17.55 -38.57
CA PRO A 590 7.78 16.96 -37.53
C PRO A 590 6.44 17.71 -37.39
N TYR A 591 5.33 17.01 -37.15
CA TYR A 591 4.02 17.67 -37.01
C TYR A 591 3.95 18.65 -35.82
N ALA A 592 4.60 18.35 -34.70
CA ALA A 592 4.73 19.28 -33.57
C ALA A 592 5.53 20.54 -33.95
N CYS A 593 6.53 20.42 -34.84
CA CYS A 593 7.24 21.59 -35.37
C CYS A 593 6.32 22.48 -36.22
N LYS A 594 5.42 21.88 -37.03
CA LYS A 594 4.36 22.65 -37.71
C LYS A 594 3.43 23.36 -36.70
N LEU A 595 3.01 22.69 -35.63
CA LEU A 595 2.16 23.31 -34.60
C LEU A 595 2.87 24.50 -33.94
N LEU A 596 4.13 24.34 -33.52
CA LEU A 596 4.97 25.40 -32.96
C LEU A 596 5.08 26.62 -33.89
N PHE A 597 5.17 26.41 -35.22
CA PHE A 597 5.16 27.52 -36.17
C PHE A 597 3.80 28.23 -36.23
N GLN A 598 2.68 27.50 -36.15
CA GLN A 598 1.34 28.10 -36.12
C GLN A 598 1.08 28.87 -34.81
N GLU A 599 1.54 28.35 -33.66
CA GLU A 599 1.50 29.03 -32.37
C GLU A 599 2.33 30.32 -32.40
N ARG A 600 3.55 30.29 -32.93
CA ARG A 600 4.36 31.50 -33.13
C ARG A 600 3.69 32.52 -34.04
N MET A 601 3.06 32.08 -35.13
CA MET A 601 2.29 32.97 -36.01
C MET A 601 1.09 33.61 -35.29
N SER A 602 0.45 32.91 -34.35
CA SER A 602 -0.63 33.50 -33.52
C SER A 602 -0.12 34.57 -32.55
N MET A 603 1.13 34.46 -32.10
CA MET A 603 1.84 35.47 -31.30
C MET A 603 2.47 36.59 -32.16
N ALA A 604 2.03 36.75 -33.42
CA ALA A 604 2.58 37.70 -34.41
C ALA A 604 4.08 37.51 -34.75
N ILE A 605 4.70 36.39 -34.38
CA ILE A 605 6.08 36.04 -34.76
C ILE A 605 6.04 35.28 -36.10
N ALA A 606 6.81 35.72 -37.10
CA ALA A 606 6.82 35.11 -38.43
C ALA A 606 8.00 34.10 -38.61
N PRO A 607 7.79 32.78 -38.45
CA PRO A 607 8.84 31.78 -38.66
C PRO A 607 9.12 31.58 -40.16
N ARG A 608 10.20 32.18 -40.67
CA ARG A 608 10.63 32.02 -42.07
C ARG A 608 11.61 30.86 -42.20
N MET A 609 11.26 29.86 -42.99
CA MET A 609 12.13 28.73 -43.36
C MET A 609 12.94 29.06 -44.62
N LEU A 610 14.24 28.73 -44.60
CA LEU A 610 15.16 28.95 -45.73
C LEU A 610 15.61 27.62 -46.32
N THR A 611 15.27 27.35 -47.58
CA THR A 611 15.55 26.08 -48.28
C THR A 611 16.85 26.07 -49.10
N LYS A 612 17.58 27.19 -49.15
CA LYS A 612 18.63 27.49 -50.15
C LYS A 612 19.81 26.50 -50.21
N GLY A 613 20.06 25.67 -49.19
CA GLY A 613 21.18 24.72 -49.16
C GLY A 613 21.04 23.49 -50.08
N LEU A 614 19.82 23.05 -50.38
CA LEU A 614 19.58 21.75 -51.03
C LEU A 614 19.92 21.68 -52.53
N LYS A 615 20.04 22.83 -53.22
CA LYS A 615 20.33 22.87 -54.66
C LYS A 615 21.82 22.60 -54.97
N SER A 616 22.74 22.85 -54.03
CA SER A 616 24.19 22.68 -54.22
C SER A 616 24.63 21.20 -54.23
N ALA A 617 24.08 20.37 -53.33
CA ALA A 617 24.53 18.99 -53.14
C ALA A 617 24.27 18.05 -54.34
N LYS A 618 23.27 18.34 -55.18
CA LYS A 618 22.97 17.54 -56.38
C LYS A 618 24.03 17.61 -57.48
N GLY A 619 25.02 18.51 -57.37
CA GLY A 619 26.16 18.63 -58.28
C GLY A 619 27.37 17.75 -57.95
N ARG A 620 27.36 17.01 -56.83
CA ARG A 620 28.40 16.03 -56.49
C ARG A 620 27.80 14.62 -56.51
N LYS A 621 27.89 13.98 -57.67
CA LYS A 621 27.91 12.52 -57.80
C LYS A 621 29.34 12.02 -57.63
#